data_AF-A0A832N385-F1
#
_entry.id   AF-A0A832N385-F1
#
_cell.length_a   1.000
_cell.length_b   1.000
_cell.length_c   1.000
_cell.angle_alpha   90.00
_cell.angle_beta   90.00
_cell.angle_gamma   90.00
#
_symmetry.space_group_name_H-M   'P 1'
#
loop_
_entity.id
_entity.type
_entity.pdbx_description
1 polymer ?
#
loop_
_entity_poly.entity_id
_entity_poly.type
_entity_poly.pdbx_seq_one_letter_code
_entity_poly.pdbx_strand_id
1 'polypeptide(L)'
;MKDRIFVGGGGEGYAVPQELLLKYANRHGLIAGATGTGKTVTLQILAEELSAAGVPVFMSDVKGDLSGLAVAGSEGFKLHDAFMERAAKIGFDDYTYDSFPVTFWDLFGKSGHPIRTTVAEMGPLLISRLLELSEAQEGVLNIAFRVADEQGLPLLDLKDLQSLLVWVGQNGKDLSLRYGNVSPSSIGTIQRRLLVLENQGGVNLFGEPALELADMMMVDADGRGRINILASDALMAAPKLYATFLIWLLSELFEELPEVGDPDKPKLVLFFDEAHLLFDGAPKPMIDKIEQVARLIRSKGVGVFFVTQNPGDIPEDILGQLGNRVQHALRAFTARDRKQLLHAAETYRDNPRFDTAQAIREVGVG
;
A
#
# COMPACT_ATOMS: atom_id res chain seq x y z
N MET A 1 -2.63 27.33 -9.24
CA MET A 1 -2.55 25.87 -9.01
C MET A 1 -3.23 25.60 -7.67
N LYS A 2 -4.13 24.62 -7.56
CA LYS A 2 -4.85 24.29 -6.31
C LYS A 2 -3.80 23.89 -5.24
N ASP A 3 -3.77 24.52 -4.07
CA ASP A 3 -2.84 24.22 -2.96
C ASP A 3 -3.43 23.26 -1.91
N ARG A 4 -4.68 22.85 -2.16
CA ARG A 4 -5.53 22.11 -1.23
C ARG A 4 -6.56 21.27 -1.99
N ILE A 5 -7.11 20.28 -1.30
CA ILE A 5 -8.15 19.40 -1.83
C ILE A 5 -9.32 19.33 -0.86
N PHE A 6 -10.54 19.16 -1.39
CA PHE A 6 -11.73 19.00 -0.56
C PHE A 6 -11.69 17.62 0.13
N VAL A 7 -12.08 17.57 1.41
CA VAL A 7 -12.10 16.29 2.17
C VAL A 7 -13.42 16.02 2.89
N GLY A 8 -14.33 17.00 2.95
CA GLY A 8 -15.65 16.82 3.55
C GLY A 8 -16.21 18.09 4.18
N GLY A 9 -17.27 17.93 4.97
CA GLY A 9 -17.96 19.02 5.67
C GLY A 9 -17.72 19.00 7.18
N GLY A 10 -17.58 20.18 7.78
CA GLY A 10 -17.32 20.40 9.20
C GLY A 10 -18.17 21.53 9.76
N GLY A 11 -17.84 22.00 10.96
CA GLY A 11 -18.65 23.03 11.64
C GLY A 11 -19.96 22.50 12.22
N GLU A 12 -20.87 23.40 12.62
CA GLU A 12 -22.23 23.03 13.02
C GLU A 12 -23.03 22.64 11.78
N GLY A 13 -23.78 21.53 11.84
CA GLY A 13 -24.55 21.03 10.70
C GLY A 13 -23.73 20.45 9.53
N TYR A 14 -22.41 20.37 9.66
CA TYR A 14 -21.46 19.89 8.64
C TYR A 14 -21.33 20.78 7.39
N ALA A 15 -21.85 22.00 7.42
CA ALA A 15 -21.94 22.87 6.24
C ALA A 15 -20.66 23.65 5.91
N VAL A 16 -19.59 23.51 6.70
CA VAL A 16 -18.33 24.23 6.45
C VAL A 16 -17.35 23.31 5.70
N PRO A 17 -17.02 23.60 4.43
CA PRO A 17 -16.04 22.83 3.68
C PRO A 17 -14.73 22.66 4.46
N GLN A 18 -14.24 21.44 4.50
CA GLN A 18 -12.95 21.07 5.07
C GLN A 18 -12.01 20.68 3.94
N GLU A 19 -10.77 21.14 4.05
CA GLU A 19 -9.77 20.99 3.00
C GLU A 19 -8.47 20.41 3.59
N LEU A 20 -7.81 19.53 2.85
CA LEU A 20 -6.47 19.08 3.13
C LEU A 20 -5.48 19.89 2.30
N LEU A 21 -4.53 20.55 2.96
CA LEU A 21 -3.43 21.21 2.26
C LEU A 21 -2.52 20.16 1.61
N LEU A 22 -2.21 20.32 0.32
CA LEU A 22 -1.45 19.33 -0.45
C LEU A 22 -0.06 19.08 0.14
N LYS A 23 0.63 20.13 0.61
CA LYS A 23 1.91 20.03 1.31
C LYS A 23 1.90 19.14 2.58
N TYR A 24 0.72 18.79 3.08
CA TYR A 24 0.56 17.89 4.23
C TYR A 24 0.04 16.50 3.84
N ALA A 25 -0.32 16.27 2.58
CA ALA A 25 -0.76 14.96 2.10
C ALA A 25 0.37 13.90 2.12
N ASN A 26 1.65 14.32 2.07
CA ASN A 26 2.79 13.41 2.25
C ASN A 26 3.14 13.12 3.72
N ARG A 27 2.39 13.65 4.70
CA ARG A 27 2.59 13.34 6.14
C ARG A 27 1.95 12.01 6.57
N HIS A 28 1.75 11.12 5.61
CA HIS A 28 1.05 9.84 5.76
C HIS A 28 -0.35 9.98 6.35
N GLY A 29 -1.11 8.89 6.39
CA GLY A 29 -2.42 8.95 7.01
C GLY A 29 -3.02 7.61 7.38
N LEU A 30 -4.08 7.70 8.17
CA LEU A 30 -4.92 6.59 8.58
C LEU A 30 -6.36 6.86 8.12
N ILE A 31 -6.97 5.88 7.46
CA ILE A 31 -8.42 5.85 7.21
C ILE A 31 -8.96 4.58 7.86
N ALA A 32 -9.70 4.73 8.95
CA ALA A 32 -10.16 3.61 9.77
C ALA A 32 -11.67 3.59 9.95
N GLY A 33 -12.25 2.40 10.17
CA GLY A 33 -13.67 2.22 10.46
C GLY A 33 -14.20 0.86 10.02
N ALA A 34 -15.36 0.45 10.52
CA ALA A 34 -15.92 -0.87 10.22
C ALA A 34 -16.29 -1.04 8.73
N THR A 35 -16.61 -2.26 8.32
CA THR A 35 -17.09 -2.52 6.95
C THR A 35 -18.39 -1.78 6.67
N GLY A 36 -18.47 -1.16 5.49
CA GLY A 36 -19.66 -0.42 5.03
C GLY A 36 -19.90 0.92 5.71
N THR A 37 -18.89 1.52 6.37
CA THR A 37 -19.05 2.81 7.07
C THR A 37 -18.64 4.03 6.25
N GLY A 38 -18.07 3.85 5.06
CA GLY A 38 -17.70 4.93 4.14
C GLY A 38 -16.22 5.06 3.80
N LYS A 39 -15.34 4.15 4.29
CA LYS A 39 -13.89 4.18 3.99
C LYS A 39 -13.57 4.28 2.50
N THR A 40 -14.21 3.43 1.68
CA THR A 40 -14.01 3.39 0.23
C THR A 40 -14.40 4.73 -0.42
N VAL A 41 -15.49 5.35 0.02
CA VAL A 41 -15.93 6.67 -0.48
C VAL A 41 -14.92 7.75 -0.12
N THR A 42 -14.39 7.76 1.11
CA THR A 42 -13.31 8.70 1.47
C THR A 42 -12.07 8.49 0.61
N LEU A 43 -11.67 7.23 0.39
CA LEU A 43 -10.52 6.91 -0.43
C LEU A 43 -10.74 7.39 -1.89
N GLN A 44 -11.92 7.15 -2.47
CA GLN A 44 -12.29 7.63 -3.80
C GLN A 44 -12.19 9.15 -3.90
N ILE A 45 -12.85 9.90 -3.00
CA ILE A 45 -12.81 11.38 -3.00
C ILE A 45 -11.37 11.89 -2.89
N LEU A 46 -10.55 11.30 -2.00
CA LEU A 46 -9.14 11.70 -1.88
C LEU A 46 -8.36 11.41 -3.16
N ALA A 47 -8.58 10.26 -3.79
CA ALA A 47 -7.89 9.88 -5.02
C ALA A 47 -8.27 10.80 -6.19
N GLU A 48 -9.57 11.08 -6.35
CA GLU A 48 -10.13 12.01 -7.35
C GLU A 48 -9.55 13.41 -7.18
N GLU A 49 -9.60 13.95 -5.96
CA GLU A 49 -9.11 15.29 -5.69
C GLU A 49 -7.58 15.42 -5.83
N LEU A 50 -6.82 14.41 -5.42
CA LEU A 50 -5.37 14.35 -5.63
C LEU A 50 -5.04 14.28 -7.13
N SER A 51 -5.75 13.44 -7.88
CA SER A 51 -5.60 13.33 -9.33
C SER A 51 -5.91 14.67 -10.01
N ALA A 52 -7.02 15.33 -9.66
CA ALA A 52 -7.39 16.66 -10.16
C ALA A 52 -6.34 17.73 -9.83
N ALA A 53 -5.65 17.62 -8.69
CA ALA A 53 -4.53 18.47 -8.32
C ALA A 53 -3.19 18.11 -9.02
N GLY A 54 -3.21 17.13 -9.92
CA GLY A 54 -2.03 16.65 -10.64
C GLY A 54 -1.08 15.85 -9.77
N VAL A 55 -1.59 15.13 -8.77
CA VAL A 55 -0.84 14.21 -7.91
C VAL A 55 -1.22 12.78 -8.29
N PRO A 56 -0.30 11.99 -8.85
CA PRO A 56 -0.52 10.57 -9.09
C PRO A 56 -0.87 9.82 -7.80
N VAL A 57 -1.73 8.82 -7.92
CA VAL A 57 -2.19 8.00 -6.81
C VAL A 57 -1.98 6.54 -7.14
N PHE A 58 -1.63 5.72 -6.15
CA PHE A 58 -1.63 4.27 -6.26
C PHE A 58 -2.54 3.67 -5.19
N MET A 59 -3.36 2.69 -5.55
CA MET A 59 -4.33 2.06 -4.67
C MET A 59 -4.44 0.57 -4.98
N SER A 60 -4.65 -0.23 -3.95
CA SER A 60 -5.06 -1.63 -4.10
C SER A 60 -6.58 -1.75 -4.10
N ASP A 61 -7.15 -2.33 -5.17
CA ASP A 61 -8.58 -2.60 -5.25
C ASP A 61 -8.85 -4.05 -4.88
N VAL A 62 -9.12 -4.28 -3.60
CA VAL A 62 -9.40 -5.60 -3.02
C VAL A 62 -10.83 -6.05 -3.28
N LYS A 63 -11.74 -5.08 -3.41
CA LYS A 63 -13.19 -5.32 -3.44
C LYS A 63 -13.80 -5.11 -4.83
N GLY A 64 -13.03 -4.57 -5.77
CA GLY A 64 -13.47 -4.20 -7.12
C GLY A 64 -14.21 -2.85 -7.16
N ASP A 65 -14.26 -2.13 -6.05
CA ASP A 65 -15.06 -0.92 -5.87
C ASP A 65 -14.36 0.34 -6.41
N LEU A 66 -13.05 0.29 -6.68
CA LEU A 66 -12.26 1.45 -7.11
C LEU A 66 -12.16 1.56 -8.63
N SER A 67 -12.33 0.46 -9.35
CA SER A 67 -12.30 0.42 -10.82
C SER A 67 -13.26 1.38 -11.51
N GLY A 68 -14.36 1.77 -10.85
CA GLY A 68 -15.35 2.72 -11.36
C GLY A 68 -14.82 4.13 -11.62
N LEU A 69 -13.69 4.53 -11.04
CA LEU A 69 -13.08 5.86 -11.21
C LEU A 69 -12.70 6.20 -12.67
N ALA A 70 -12.59 5.18 -13.52
CA ALA A 70 -12.27 5.34 -14.94
C ALA A 70 -13.45 5.88 -15.78
N VAL A 71 -14.68 5.83 -15.25
CA VAL A 71 -15.89 6.19 -15.97
C VAL A 71 -16.67 7.22 -15.17
N ALA A 72 -17.06 8.31 -15.82
CA ALA A 72 -17.87 9.33 -15.18
C ALA A 72 -19.21 8.76 -14.73
N GLY A 73 -19.65 9.18 -13.53
CA GLY A 73 -21.00 8.94 -13.05
C GLY A 73 -22.08 9.56 -13.96
N SER A 74 -23.34 9.27 -13.68
CA SER A 74 -24.48 9.79 -14.44
C SER A 74 -25.61 10.24 -13.54
N GLU A 75 -26.25 11.34 -13.92
CA GLU A 75 -27.49 11.83 -13.29
C GLU A 75 -28.63 10.81 -13.36
N GLY A 76 -28.62 9.91 -14.35
CA GLY A 76 -29.61 8.83 -14.46
C GLY A 76 -29.40 7.69 -13.46
N PHE A 77 -28.35 7.71 -12.65
CA PHE A 77 -28.07 6.66 -11.66
C PHE A 77 -28.91 6.85 -10.40
N LYS A 78 -29.38 5.74 -9.80
CA LYS A 78 -30.32 5.74 -8.67
C LYS A 78 -29.84 6.46 -7.39
N LEU A 79 -28.54 6.76 -7.25
CA LEU A 79 -27.97 7.47 -6.11
C LEU A 79 -27.70 8.96 -6.37
N HIS A 80 -28.06 9.47 -7.56
CA HIS A 80 -27.80 10.86 -7.94
C HIS A 80 -28.35 11.85 -6.91
N ASP A 81 -29.64 11.76 -6.57
CA ASP A 81 -30.28 12.69 -5.63
C ASP A 81 -29.61 12.66 -4.25
N ALA A 82 -29.22 11.48 -3.77
CA ALA A 82 -28.54 11.31 -2.49
C ALA A 82 -27.14 11.96 -2.49
N PHE A 83 -26.40 11.84 -3.59
CA PHE A 83 -25.10 12.50 -3.75
C PHE A 83 -25.24 14.02 -3.82
N MET A 84 -26.23 14.53 -4.55
CA MET A 84 -26.48 15.97 -4.65
C MET A 84 -26.93 16.58 -3.32
N GLU A 85 -27.83 15.91 -2.59
CA GLU A 85 -28.22 16.33 -1.23
C GLU A 85 -27.01 16.35 -0.28
N ARG A 86 -26.17 15.31 -0.35
CA ARG A 86 -24.97 15.24 0.47
C ARG A 86 -23.97 16.33 0.13
N ALA A 87 -23.70 16.57 -1.15
CA ALA A 87 -22.78 17.60 -1.63
C ALA A 87 -23.22 18.98 -1.15
N ALA A 88 -24.50 19.33 -1.34
CA ALA A 88 -25.07 20.58 -0.85
C ALA A 88 -24.94 20.73 0.68
N LYS A 89 -25.18 19.64 1.43
CA LYS A 89 -25.07 19.65 2.90
C LYS A 89 -23.65 19.93 3.40
N ILE A 90 -22.63 19.47 2.68
CA ILE A 90 -21.22 19.61 3.10
C ILE A 90 -20.52 20.81 2.46
N GLY A 91 -21.25 21.61 1.68
CA GLY A 91 -20.71 22.75 0.94
C GLY A 91 -19.78 22.34 -0.21
N PHE A 92 -20.02 21.18 -0.82
CA PHE A 92 -19.30 20.74 -2.02
C PHE A 92 -20.03 21.26 -3.27
N ASP A 93 -20.00 22.57 -3.44
CA ASP A 93 -20.88 23.29 -4.38
C ASP A 93 -20.54 23.03 -5.86
N ASP A 94 -19.31 22.62 -6.17
CA ASP A 94 -18.81 22.32 -7.51
C ASP A 94 -18.75 20.81 -7.80
N TYR A 95 -19.47 19.99 -7.01
CA TYR A 95 -19.55 18.55 -7.23
C TYR A 95 -20.12 18.23 -8.62
N THR A 96 -19.33 17.52 -9.42
CA THR A 96 -19.69 17.06 -10.76
C THR A 96 -19.18 15.64 -10.98
N TYR A 97 -19.82 14.91 -11.89
CA TYR A 97 -19.30 13.61 -12.32
C TYR A 97 -18.20 13.81 -13.36
N ASP A 98 -17.04 13.21 -13.13
CA ASP A 98 -15.92 13.21 -14.06
C ASP A 98 -15.31 11.81 -14.14
N SER A 99 -14.58 11.54 -15.21
CA SER A 99 -13.74 10.35 -15.38
C SER A 99 -12.28 10.71 -15.16
N PHE A 100 -11.55 9.86 -14.45
CA PHE A 100 -10.14 10.10 -14.14
C PHE A 100 -9.20 9.24 -14.99
N PRO A 101 -7.93 9.67 -15.20
CA PRO A 101 -6.95 8.89 -15.92
C PRO A 101 -6.50 7.67 -15.09
N VAL A 102 -7.20 6.54 -15.26
CA VAL A 102 -6.93 5.30 -14.51
C VAL A 102 -5.99 4.38 -15.29
N THR A 103 -5.06 3.75 -14.57
CA THR A 103 -4.21 2.66 -15.09
C THR A 103 -4.38 1.43 -14.20
N PHE A 104 -4.78 0.32 -14.80
CA PHE A 104 -4.98 -0.94 -14.08
C PHE A 104 -3.70 -1.77 -14.12
N TRP A 105 -3.30 -2.26 -12.96
CA TRP A 105 -2.11 -3.07 -12.75
C TRP A 105 -2.49 -4.45 -12.21
N ASP A 106 -1.74 -5.49 -12.55
CA ASP A 106 -2.00 -6.85 -12.12
C ASP A 106 -0.70 -7.66 -11.99
N LEU A 107 -0.45 -8.25 -10.82
CA LEU A 107 0.72 -9.12 -10.57
C LEU A 107 0.66 -10.44 -11.35
N PHE A 108 -0.53 -10.85 -11.80
CA PHE A 108 -0.73 -12.05 -12.61
C PHE A 108 -0.94 -11.74 -14.10
N GLY A 109 -1.07 -10.46 -14.48
CA GLY A 109 -1.22 -10.00 -15.86
C GLY A 109 -2.52 -10.46 -16.57
N LYS A 110 -3.62 -10.67 -15.83
CA LYS A 110 -4.91 -11.11 -16.37
C LYS A 110 -5.88 -9.96 -16.64
N SER A 111 -5.98 -9.02 -15.70
CA SER A 111 -7.00 -7.97 -15.69
C SER A 111 -6.43 -6.55 -15.80
N GLY A 112 -5.11 -6.42 -15.99
CA GLY A 112 -4.41 -5.14 -16.07
C GLY A 112 -3.01 -5.28 -16.65
N HIS A 113 -2.28 -4.17 -16.70
CA HIS A 113 -0.87 -4.15 -17.08
C HIS A 113 -0.06 -5.02 -16.11
N PRO A 114 0.77 -5.94 -16.62
CA PRO A 114 1.56 -6.82 -15.76
C PRO A 114 2.56 -6.00 -14.94
N ILE A 115 2.54 -6.17 -13.62
CA ILE A 115 3.62 -5.71 -12.77
C ILE A 115 4.66 -6.81 -12.68
N ARG A 116 5.92 -6.44 -12.93
CA ARG A 116 7.07 -7.32 -12.74
C ARG A 116 8.19 -6.62 -11.98
N THR A 117 9.05 -7.42 -11.40
CA THR A 117 10.31 -7.04 -10.76
C THR A 117 11.30 -8.18 -10.95
N THR A 118 12.59 -7.96 -10.74
CA THR A 118 13.58 -9.03 -10.78
C THR A 118 13.79 -9.68 -9.40
N VAL A 119 14.31 -10.91 -9.39
CA VAL A 119 14.74 -11.54 -8.13
C VAL A 119 15.85 -10.73 -7.46
N ALA A 120 16.72 -10.10 -8.25
CA ALA A 120 17.77 -9.21 -7.77
C ALA A 120 17.20 -7.99 -7.03
N GLU A 121 16.23 -7.28 -7.61
CA GLU A 121 15.54 -6.12 -6.99
C GLU A 121 14.85 -6.48 -5.67
N MET A 122 14.14 -7.62 -5.62
CA MET A 122 13.53 -8.06 -4.36
C MET A 122 14.57 -8.37 -3.27
N GLY A 123 15.72 -8.91 -3.66
CA GLY A 123 16.79 -9.25 -2.73
C GLY A 123 16.46 -10.44 -1.81
N PRO A 124 17.45 -10.88 -1.00
CA PRO A 124 17.32 -12.09 -0.19
C PRO A 124 16.30 -11.97 0.93
N LEU A 125 16.08 -10.77 1.49
CA LEU A 125 15.17 -10.55 2.61
C LEU A 125 13.70 -10.74 2.19
N LEU A 126 13.27 -10.06 1.12
CA LEU A 126 11.88 -10.13 0.66
C LEU A 126 11.54 -11.50 0.09
N ILE A 127 12.49 -12.13 -0.63
CA ILE A 127 12.33 -13.50 -1.11
C ILE A 127 12.26 -14.49 0.06
N SER A 128 13.08 -14.33 1.11
CA SER A 128 13.00 -15.19 2.30
C SER A 128 11.63 -15.13 2.95
N ARG A 129 11.02 -13.95 3.02
CA ARG A 129 9.66 -13.78 3.55
C ARG A 129 8.62 -14.42 2.65
N LEU A 130 8.69 -14.17 1.34
CA LEU A 130 7.75 -14.72 0.37
C LEU A 130 7.72 -16.26 0.43
N LEU A 131 8.88 -16.88 0.69
CA LEU A 131 9.06 -18.33 0.78
C LEU A 131 8.91 -18.89 2.21
N GLU A 132 8.70 -18.04 3.22
CA GLU A 132 8.65 -18.40 4.65
C GLU A 132 9.87 -19.18 5.13
N LEU A 133 11.05 -18.66 4.81
CA LEU A 133 12.30 -19.28 5.19
C LEU A 133 12.58 -19.10 6.69
N SER A 134 13.20 -20.11 7.30
CA SER A 134 13.80 -19.96 8.63
C SER A 134 15.10 -19.15 8.55
N GLU A 135 15.60 -18.65 9.68
CA GLU A 135 16.87 -17.90 9.73
C GLU A 135 18.04 -18.65 9.08
N ALA A 136 18.14 -19.97 9.27
CA ALA A 136 19.16 -20.78 8.64
C ALA A 136 19.00 -20.90 7.11
N GLN A 137 17.76 -20.84 6.60
CA GLN A 137 17.47 -20.89 5.17
C GLN A 137 17.68 -19.52 4.52
N GLU A 138 17.27 -18.45 5.20
CA GLU A 138 17.58 -17.08 4.84
C GLU A 138 19.09 -16.85 4.76
N GLY A 139 19.88 -17.37 5.71
CA GLY A 139 21.34 -17.33 5.65
C GLY A 139 21.91 -17.97 4.38
N VAL A 140 21.39 -19.14 3.99
CA VAL A 140 21.79 -19.80 2.72
C VAL A 140 21.39 -18.98 1.51
N LEU A 141 20.21 -18.35 1.52
CA LEU A 141 19.76 -17.48 0.45
C LEU A 141 20.64 -16.23 0.32
N ASN A 142 21.01 -15.60 1.44
CA ASN A 142 21.96 -14.48 1.47
C ASN A 142 23.32 -14.86 0.87
N ILE A 143 23.84 -16.05 1.18
CA ILE A 143 25.07 -16.56 0.55
C ILE A 143 24.90 -16.70 -0.96
N ALA A 144 23.76 -17.21 -1.43
CA ALA A 144 23.47 -17.33 -2.85
C ALA A 144 23.49 -15.95 -3.54
N PHE A 145 22.75 -14.97 -3.02
CA PHE A 145 22.76 -13.61 -3.55
C PHE A 145 24.16 -12.99 -3.56
N ARG A 146 24.93 -13.17 -2.47
CA ARG A 146 26.31 -12.67 -2.40
C ARG A 146 27.22 -13.27 -3.47
N VAL A 147 27.07 -14.56 -3.73
CA VAL A 147 27.79 -15.25 -4.81
C VAL A 147 27.39 -14.70 -6.17
N ALA A 148 26.10 -14.45 -6.39
CA ALA A 148 25.62 -13.87 -7.64
C ALA A 148 26.22 -12.48 -7.90
N ASP A 149 26.20 -11.60 -6.89
CA ASP A 149 26.79 -10.27 -6.95
C ASP A 149 28.30 -10.31 -7.25
N GLU A 150 29.06 -11.15 -6.53
CA GLU A 150 30.52 -11.25 -6.72
C GLU A 150 30.92 -11.82 -8.08
N GLN A 151 30.04 -12.62 -8.71
CA GLN A 151 30.28 -13.24 -10.01
C GLN A 151 29.58 -12.50 -11.17
N GLY A 152 28.83 -11.43 -10.89
CA GLY A 152 28.05 -10.71 -11.89
C GLY A 152 26.98 -11.58 -12.55
N LEU A 153 26.36 -12.48 -11.80
CA LEU A 153 25.28 -13.34 -12.28
C LEU A 153 23.94 -12.60 -12.11
N PRO A 154 23.26 -12.21 -13.19
CA PRO A 154 21.96 -11.57 -13.08
C PRO A 154 20.93 -12.57 -12.55
N LEU A 155 20.10 -12.12 -11.60
CA LEU A 155 18.97 -12.88 -11.06
C LEU A 155 17.68 -12.21 -11.49
N LEU A 156 17.17 -12.60 -12.66
CA LEU A 156 15.99 -11.98 -13.25
C LEU A 156 14.73 -12.70 -12.76
N ASP A 157 14.71 -14.03 -12.87
CA ASP A 157 13.52 -14.84 -12.58
C ASP A 157 13.76 -15.95 -11.55
N LEU A 158 12.69 -16.71 -11.25
CA LEU A 158 12.77 -17.83 -10.30
C LEU A 158 13.67 -18.97 -10.79
N LYS A 159 13.84 -19.16 -12.10
CA LYS A 159 14.68 -20.22 -12.68
C LYS A 159 16.15 -19.89 -12.51
N ASP A 160 16.52 -18.62 -12.61
CA ASP A 160 17.87 -18.13 -12.31
C ASP A 160 18.22 -18.45 -10.86
N LEU A 161 17.31 -18.11 -9.92
CA LEU A 161 17.50 -18.40 -8.51
C LEU A 161 17.58 -19.91 -8.22
N GLN A 162 16.71 -20.72 -8.84
CA GLN A 162 16.76 -22.17 -8.71
C GLN A 162 18.11 -22.73 -9.20
N SER A 163 18.60 -22.25 -10.34
CA SER A 163 19.87 -22.68 -10.93
C SER A 163 21.05 -22.30 -10.03
N LEU A 164 21.04 -21.08 -9.50
CA LEU A 164 22.04 -20.61 -8.55
C LEU A 164 22.04 -21.46 -7.27
N LEU A 165 20.87 -21.79 -6.72
CA LEU A 165 20.77 -22.63 -5.51
C LEU A 165 21.30 -24.05 -5.74
N VAL A 166 21.09 -24.62 -6.94
CA VAL A 166 21.69 -25.91 -7.32
C VAL A 166 23.21 -25.80 -7.34
N TRP A 167 23.75 -24.75 -7.96
CA TRP A 167 25.19 -24.50 -8.01
C TRP A 167 25.79 -24.29 -6.62
N VAL A 168 25.14 -23.49 -5.76
CA VAL A 168 25.54 -23.28 -4.37
C VAL A 168 25.56 -24.59 -3.59
N GLY A 169 24.61 -25.50 -3.84
CA GLY A 169 24.60 -26.83 -3.23
C GLY A 169 25.76 -27.72 -3.69
N GLN A 170 26.08 -27.71 -4.98
CA GLN A 170 27.19 -28.46 -5.55
C GLN A 170 28.56 -27.97 -5.04
N ASN A 171 28.67 -26.66 -4.80
CA ASN A 171 29.90 -26.00 -4.33
C ASN A 171 29.89 -25.69 -2.82
N GLY A 172 28.93 -26.26 -2.08
CA GLY A 172 28.64 -25.89 -0.70
C GLY A 172 29.83 -26.05 0.26
N LYS A 173 30.74 -26.99 -0.01
CA LYS A 173 31.97 -27.19 0.81
C LYS A 173 32.89 -25.97 0.77
N ASP A 174 33.17 -25.47 -0.43
CA ASP A 174 34.09 -24.35 -0.63
C ASP A 174 33.44 -23.04 -0.18
N LEU A 175 32.13 -22.88 -0.45
CA LEU A 175 31.36 -21.74 0.01
C LEU A 175 31.25 -21.71 1.53
N SER A 176 31.10 -22.87 2.18
CA SER A 176 30.98 -22.94 3.65
C SER A 176 32.22 -22.44 4.37
N LEU A 177 33.40 -22.61 3.77
CA LEU A 177 34.66 -22.11 4.32
C LEU A 177 34.77 -20.58 4.23
N ARG A 178 34.15 -19.95 3.23
CA ARG A 178 34.21 -18.49 3.02
C ARG A 178 33.07 -17.73 3.70
N TYR A 179 31.85 -18.23 3.62
CA TYR A 179 30.64 -17.46 3.95
C TYR A 179 29.80 -18.06 5.08
N GLY A 180 30.19 -19.24 5.60
CA GLY A 180 29.44 -19.95 6.63
C GLY A 180 28.56 -21.06 6.06
N ASN A 181 27.95 -21.84 6.95
CA ASN A 181 27.41 -23.16 6.64
C ASN A 181 26.31 -23.16 5.56
N VAL A 182 26.55 -23.88 4.46
CA VAL A 182 25.57 -24.14 3.39
C VAL A 182 25.05 -25.57 3.50
N SER A 183 23.90 -25.75 4.16
CA SER A 183 23.29 -27.07 4.32
C SER A 183 22.51 -27.52 3.08
N PRO A 184 22.72 -28.74 2.56
CA PRO A 184 21.89 -29.33 1.50
C PRO A 184 20.40 -29.41 1.88
N SER A 185 20.08 -29.58 3.17
CA SER A 185 18.69 -29.63 3.64
C SER A 185 17.98 -28.28 3.53
N SER A 186 18.70 -27.18 3.74
CA SER A 186 18.17 -25.82 3.57
C SER A 186 17.89 -25.55 2.10
N ILE A 187 18.82 -25.88 1.20
CA ILE A 187 18.66 -25.75 -0.25
C ILE A 187 17.43 -26.52 -0.73
N GLY A 188 17.31 -27.80 -0.35
CA GLY A 188 16.15 -28.61 -0.73
C GLY A 188 14.82 -28.08 -0.19
N THR A 189 14.83 -27.35 0.93
CA THR A 189 13.63 -26.70 1.45
C THR A 189 13.28 -25.43 0.67
N ILE A 190 14.27 -24.59 0.37
CA ILE A 190 14.09 -23.38 -0.45
C ILE A 190 13.55 -23.76 -1.84
N GLN A 191 14.13 -24.77 -2.48
CA GLN A 191 13.68 -25.30 -3.77
C GLN A 191 12.21 -25.73 -3.74
N ARG A 192 11.78 -26.46 -2.71
CA ARG A 192 10.36 -26.86 -2.57
C ARG A 192 9.44 -25.66 -2.37
N ARG A 193 9.88 -24.61 -1.65
CA ARG A 193 9.12 -23.38 -1.48
C ARG A 193 8.98 -22.60 -2.78
N LEU A 194 10.05 -22.54 -3.59
CA LEU A 194 10.00 -21.94 -4.93
C LEU A 194 8.95 -22.63 -5.80
N LEU A 195 8.91 -23.97 -5.82
CA LEU A 195 7.86 -24.71 -6.56
C LEU A 195 6.44 -24.38 -6.08
N VAL A 196 6.24 -24.16 -4.78
CA VAL A 196 4.93 -23.74 -4.24
C VAL A 196 4.56 -22.34 -4.74
N LEU A 197 5.52 -21.40 -4.70
CA LEU A 197 5.33 -20.04 -5.20
C LEU A 197 5.02 -20.02 -6.70
N GLU A 198 5.69 -20.86 -7.49
CA GLU A 198 5.41 -21.00 -8.93
C GLU A 198 3.96 -21.45 -9.18
N ASN A 199 3.49 -22.46 -8.43
CA ASN A 199 2.11 -22.94 -8.51
C ASN A 199 1.08 -21.89 -8.08
N GLN A 200 1.48 -20.94 -7.24
CA GLN A 200 0.65 -19.79 -6.82
C GLN A 200 0.68 -18.63 -7.84
N GLY A 201 1.40 -18.77 -8.95
CA GLY A 201 1.48 -17.76 -10.00
C GLY A 201 2.62 -16.74 -9.80
N GLY A 202 3.53 -16.98 -8.84
CA GLY A 202 4.67 -16.08 -8.59
C GLY A 202 5.62 -15.92 -9.79
N VAL A 203 5.61 -16.87 -10.75
CA VAL A 203 6.38 -16.76 -12.01
C VAL A 203 6.04 -15.48 -12.78
N ASN A 204 4.79 -15.00 -12.71
CA ASN A 204 4.37 -13.83 -13.48
C ASN A 204 4.92 -12.51 -12.90
N LEU A 205 5.34 -12.51 -11.63
CA LEU A 205 5.92 -11.35 -10.97
C LEU A 205 7.42 -11.19 -11.28
N PHE A 206 8.15 -12.28 -11.48
CA PHE A 206 9.60 -12.22 -11.61
C PHE A 206 10.05 -12.23 -13.08
N GLY A 207 10.75 -11.17 -13.49
CA GLY A 207 11.36 -11.05 -14.81
C GLY A 207 11.23 -9.64 -15.39
N GLU A 208 11.62 -9.51 -16.67
CA GLU A 208 11.62 -8.22 -17.38
C GLU A 208 10.43 -8.09 -18.36
N PRO A 209 10.04 -6.86 -18.76
CA PRO A 209 10.52 -5.59 -18.20
C PRO A 209 10.02 -5.40 -16.77
N ALA A 210 10.92 -5.02 -15.86
CA ALA A 210 10.54 -4.65 -14.50
C ALA A 210 9.76 -3.32 -14.53
N LEU A 211 8.94 -3.09 -13.51
CA LEU A 211 8.15 -1.87 -13.37
C LEU A 211 9.08 -0.66 -13.21
N GLU A 212 8.98 0.30 -14.12
CA GLU A 212 9.58 1.62 -13.94
C GLU A 212 8.66 2.49 -13.07
N LEU A 213 9.16 2.99 -11.94
CA LEU A 213 8.33 3.79 -11.02
C LEU A 213 7.80 5.09 -11.66
N ALA A 214 8.49 5.60 -12.68
CA ALA A 214 8.04 6.74 -13.48
C ALA A 214 6.69 6.49 -14.16
N ASP A 215 6.39 5.24 -14.54
CA ASP A 215 5.10 4.89 -15.16
C ASP A 215 3.93 5.12 -14.20
N MET A 216 4.14 4.92 -12.89
CA MET A 216 3.13 5.18 -11.86
C MET A 216 3.01 6.67 -11.49
N MET A 217 3.96 7.51 -11.89
CA MET A 217 4.01 8.94 -11.56
C MET A 217 3.59 9.86 -12.70
N MET A 218 3.03 9.29 -13.78
CA MET A 218 2.60 10.07 -14.94
C MET A 218 1.40 10.99 -14.65
N VAL A 219 1.33 12.06 -15.43
CA VAL A 219 0.22 13.02 -15.50
C VAL A 219 -0.36 12.96 -16.92
N ASP A 220 -1.67 13.10 -17.07
CA ASP A 220 -2.34 13.12 -18.37
C ASP A 220 -2.17 14.48 -19.10
N ALA A 221 -2.76 14.59 -20.29
CA ALA A 221 -2.70 15.81 -21.09
C ALA A 221 -3.41 17.02 -20.46
N ASP A 222 -4.38 16.77 -19.57
CA ASP A 222 -5.16 17.79 -18.87
C ASP A 222 -4.48 18.23 -17.55
N GLY A 223 -3.34 17.64 -17.21
CA GLY A 223 -2.60 17.94 -15.99
C GLY A 223 -3.05 17.13 -14.77
N ARG A 224 -3.91 16.12 -14.95
CA ARG A 224 -4.39 15.23 -13.88
C ARG A 224 -3.42 14.09 -13.62
N GLY A 225 -3.16 13.79 -12.36
CA GLY A 225 -2.27 12.71 -11.96
C GLY A 225 -2.92 11.36 -12.22
N ARG A 226 -2.19 10.38 -12.76
CA ARG A 226 -2.76 9.04 -12.98
C ARG A 226 -3.18 8.38 -11.67
N ILE A 227 -4.35 7.73 -11.72
CA ILE A 227 -4.83 6.85 -10.64
C ILE A 227 -4.45 5.41 -11.02
N ASN A 228 -3.47 4.86 -10.31
CA ASN A 228 -2.97 3.51 -10.48
C ASN A 228 -3.75 2.57 -9.58
N ILE A 229 -4.45 1.60 -10.16
CA ILE A 229 -5.27 0.63 -9.44
C ILE A 229 -4.67 -0.76 -9.61
N LEU A 230 -4.21 -1.35 -8.52
CA LEU A 230 -3.79 -2.75 -8.49
C LEU A 230 -5.02 -3.65 -8.34
N ALA A 231 -5.34 -4.41 -9.38
CA ALA A 231 -6.37 -5.44 -9.35
C ALA A 231 -5.95 -6.55 -8.38
N SER A 232 -6.70 -6.74 -7.29
CA SER A 232 -6.27 -7.60 -6.18
C SER A 232 -7.25 -8.69 -5.74
N ASP A 233 -8.30 -8.93 -6.52
CA ASP A 233 -9.27 -10.00 -6.29
C ASP A 233 -8.58 -11.37 -6.14
N ALA A 234 -7.64 -11.68 -7.05
CA ALA A 234 -6.84 -12.90 -7.00
C ALA A 234 -5.74 -12.85 -5.93
N LEU A 235 -5.28 -11.66 -5.55
CA LEU A 235 -4.25 -11.45 -4.54
C LEU A 235 -4.75 -11.74 -3.12
N MET A 236 -6.06 -11.68 -2.88
CA MET A 236 -6.65 -12.15 -1.62
C MET A 236 -6.38 -13.63 -1.34
N ALA A 237 -6.19 -14.45 -2.39
CA ALA A 237 -5.76 -15.84 -2.23
C ALA A 237 -4.25 -15.99 -1.96
N ALA A 238 -3.47 -14.93 -2.17
CA ALA A 238 -2.01 -14.89 -2.01
C ALA A 238 -1.54 -13.66 -1.19
N PRO A 239 -1.99 -13.48 0.06
CA PRO A 239 -1.74 -12.27 0.85
C PRO A 239 -0.25 -11.99 1.10
N LYS A 240 0.58 -13.04 1.12
CA LYS A 240 2.06 -12.90 1.25
C LYS A 240 2.67 -12.24 0.02
N LEU A 241 2.23 -12.64 -1.18
CA LEU A 241 2.71 -12.05 -2.43
C LEU A 241 2.36 -10.56 -2.48
N TYR A 242 1.14 -10.21 -2.10
CA TYR A 242 0.68 -8.84 -1.99
C TYR A 242 1.52 -8.02 -0.99
N ALA A 243 1.69 -8.51 0.23
CA ALA A 243 2.49 -7.82 1.24
C ALA A 243 3.94 -7.63 0.80
N THR A 244 4.57 -8.68 0.25
CA THR A 244 5.94 -8.61 -0.28
C THR A 244 6.05 -7.58 -1.40
N PHE A 245 5.10 -7.56 -2.35
CA PHE A 245 5.08 -6.57 -3.43
C PHE A 245 4.95 -5.14 -2.91
N LEU A 246 4.05 -4.86 -1.97
CA LEU A 246 3.89 -3.51 -1.44
C LEU A 246 5.14 -3.02 -0.69
N ILE A 247 5.81 -3.92 0.04
CA ILE A 247 7.05 -3.58 0.75
C ILE A 247 8.20 -3.36 -0.24
N TRP A 248 8.26 -4.18 -1.29
CA TRP A 248 9.18 -3.96 -2.40
C TRP A 248 8.94 -2.58 -3.03
N LEU A 249 7.70 -2.26 -3.42
CA LEU A 249 7.34 -0.96 -4.02
C LEU A 249 7.75 0.22 -3.14
N LEU A 250 7.49 0.14 -1.83
CA LEU A 250 7.92 1.16 -0.88
C LEU A 250 9.45 1.31 -0.81
N SER A 251 10.17 0.19 -0.86
CA SER A 251 11.63 0.17 -0.82
C SER A 251 12.23 0.77 -2.08
N GLU A 252 11.74 0.37 -3.26
CA GLU A 252 12.17 0.92 -4.55
C GLU A 252 11.90 2.42 -4.63
N LEU A 253 10.70 2.89 -4.23
CA LEU A 253 10.40 4.31 -4.19
C LEU A 253 11.36 5.09 -3.27
N PHE A 254 11.79 4.50 -2.16
CA PHE A 254 12.76 5.12 -1.28
C PHE A 254 14.17 5.16 -1.90
N GLU A 255 14.57 4.11 -2.60
CA GLU A 255 15.90 3.97 -3.19
C GLU A 255 16.07 4.81 -4.48
N GLU A 256 15.09 4.79 -5.38
CA GLU A 256 15.18 5.47 -6.68
C GLU A 256 14.87 6.96 -6.63
N LEU A 257 13.88 7.38 -5.80
CA LEU A 257 13.45 8.77 -5.83
C LEU A 257 14.50 9.70 -5.21
N PRO A 258 14.69 10.92 -5.75
CA PRO A 258 15.54 11.91 -5.11
C PRO A 258 14.84 12.52 -3.89
N GLU A 259 15.63 12.94 -2.90
CA GLU A 259 15.13 13.75 -1.78
C GLU A 259 14.69 15.13 -2.28
N VAL A 260 13.50 15.55 -1.87
CA VAL A 260 12.89 16.83 -2.27
C VAL A 260 12.44 17.70 -1.10
N GLY A 261 12.60 17.23 0.14
CA GLY A 261 12.27 18.00 1.34
C GLY A 261 10.76 18.16 1.51
N ASP A 262 10.29 19.40 1.63
CA ASP A 262 8.87 19.76 1.81
C ASP A 262 8.30 20.36 0.51
N PRO A 263 7.83 19.54 -0.44
CA PRO A 263 7.26 20.04 -1.69
C PRO A 263 5.86 20.64 -1.48
N ASP A 264 5.43 21.52 -2.38
CA ASP A 264 4.10 22.15 -2.35
C ASP A 264 2.95 21.13 -2.48
N LYS A 265 3.21 20.02 -3.17
CA LYS A 265 2.34 18.84 -3.28
C LYS A 265 3.17 17.55 -3.36
N PRO A 266 2.59 16.39 -3.00
CA PRO A 266 3.29 15.11 -3.12
C PRO A 266 3.60 14.77 -4.58
N LYS A 267 4.64 13.96 -4.80
CA LYS A 267 4.93 13.34 -6.09
C LYS A 267 4.05 12.12 -6.37
N LEU A 268 3.65 11.42 -5.32
CA LEU A 268 2.81 10.22 -5.37
C LEU A 268 2.15 10.03 -4.01
N VAL A 269 0.92 9.54 -4.00
CA VAL A 269 0.23 9.10 -2.77
C VAL A 269 -0.18 7.63 -2.92
N LEU A 270 0.21 6.80 -1.96
CA LEU A 270 -0.15 5.40 -1.89
C LEU A 270 -1.30 5.21 -0.90
N PHE A 271 -2.36 4.52 -1.29
CA PHE A 271 -3.41 4.03 -0.39
C PHE A 271 -3.34 2.50 -0.33
N PHE A 272 -3.08 1.97 0.86
CA PHE A 272 -3.10 0.54 1.10
C PHE A 272 -4.44 0.17 1.73
N ASP A 273 -5.37 -0.28 0.90
CA ASP A 273 -6.58 -0.93 1.42
C ASP A 273 -6.23 -2.28 2.04
N GLU A 274 -6.95 -2.60 3.11
CA GLU A 274 -6.68 -3.74 3.98
C GLU A 274 -5.23 -3.77 4.48
N ALA A 275 -4.77 -2.62 5.02
CA ALA A 275 -3.41 -2.43 5.53
C ALA A 275 -2.95 -3.48 6.55
N HIS A 276 -3.87 -4.16 7.24
CA HIS A 276 -3.56 -5.27 8.14
C HIS A 276 -2.75 -6.39 7.46
N LEU A 277 -2.93 -6.60 6.15
CA LEU A 277 -2.20 -7.60 5.37
C LEU A 277 -0.68 -7.35 5.32
N LEU A 278 -0.23 -6.10 5.50
CA LEU A 278 1.18 -5.75 5.57
C LEU A 278 1.84 -6.20 6.87
N PHE A 279 1.06 -6.29 7.95
CA PHE A 279 1.56 -6.46 9.32
C PHE A 279 1.25 -7.83 9.91
N ASP A 280 0.16 -8.48 9.47
CA ASP A 280 -0.29 -9.75 9.99
C ASP A 280 0.75 -10.86 9.80
N GLY A 281 1.26 -11.36 10.93
CA GLY A 281 2.29 -12.40 10.96
C GLY A 281 3.65 -11.95 10.39
N ALA A 282 3.89 -10.65 10.24
CA ALA A 282 5.17 -10.09 9.83
C ALA A 282 6.21 -10.20 10.97
N PRO A 283 7.46 -10.62 10.68
CA PRO A 283 8.52 -10.64 11.69
C PRO A 283 8.96 -9.21 12.05
N LYS A 284 9.45 -9.01 13.28
CA LYS A 284 9.84 -7.68 13.78
C LYS A 284 10.80 -6.92 12.84
N PRO A 285 11.86 -7.52 12.26
CA PRO A 285 12.75 -6.82 11.32
C PRO A 285 12.03 -6.25 10.09
N MET A 286 10.97 -6.92 9.60
CA MET A 286 10.17 -6.43 8.47
C MET A 286 9.28 -5.27 8.89
N ILE A 287 8.65 -5.34 10.06
CA ILE A 287 7.88 -4.23 10.62
C ILE A 287 8.80 -3.01 10.79
N ASP A 288 10.01 -3.22 11.32
CA ASP A 288 11.01 -2.16 11.48
C ASP A 288 11.43 -1.56 10.14
N LYS A 289 11.58 -2.38 9.09
CA LYS A 289 11.86 -1.90 7.72
C LYS A 289 10.68 -1.10 7.16
N ILE A 290 9.43 -1.55 7.33
CA ILE A 290 8.24 -0.81 6.88
C ILE A 290 8.16 0.53 7.61
N GLU A 291 8.35 0.54 8.93
CA GLU A 291 8.38 1.75 9.74
C GLU A 291 9.48 2.71 9.25
N GLN A 292 10.70 2.19 9.04
CA GLN A 292 11.82 2.99 8.54
C GLN A 292 11.51 3.58 7.16
N VAL A 293 11.01 2.77 6.22
CA VAL A 293 10.72 3.22 4.85
C VAL A 293 9.57 4.21 4.86
N ALA A 294 8.48 3.94 5.58
CA ALA A 294 7.36 4.87 5.74
C ALA A 294 7.85 6.21 6.29
N ARG A 295 8.71 6.21 7.31
CA ARG A 295 9.30 7.44 7.87
C ARG A 295 10.13 8.23 6.87
N LEU A 296 10.93 7.54 6.05
CA LEU A 296 11.90 8.17 5.16
C LEU A 296 11.30 8.60 3.82
N ILE A 297 10.31 7.87 3.29
CA ILE A 297 9.72 8.13 1.97
C ILE A 297 9.02 9.50 1.90
N ARG A 298 8.66 10.08 3.05
CA ARG A 298 8.16 11.46 3.14
C ARG A 298 9.13 12.47 2.53
N SER A 299 10.44 12.36 2.78
CA SER A 299 11.45 13.29 2.24
C SER A 299 11.60 13.18 0.72
N LYS A 300 11.14 12.07 0.13
CA LYS A 300 11.03 11.84 -1.31
C LYS A 300 9.75 12.43 -1.92
N GLY A 301 8.88 13.01 -1.09
CA GLY A 301 7.61 13.60 -1.50
C GLY A 301 6.49 12.57 -1.67
N VAL A 302 6.59 11.40 -1.06
CA VAL A 302 5.56 10.34 -1.17
C VAL A 302 4.69 10.30 0.10
N GLY A 303 3.37 10.29 -0.09
CA GLY A 303 2.40 10.04 0.98
C GLY A 303 1.99 8.59 1.04
N VAL A 304 1.73 8.07 2.25
CA VAL A 304 1.27 6.69 2.46
C VAL A 304 0.06 6.72 3.39
N PHE A 305 -1.07 6.22 2.94
CA PHE A 305 -2.32 6.13 3.69
C PHE A 305 -2.65 4.66 3.95
N PHE A 306 -2.68 4.29 5.22
CA PHE A 306 -3.12 2.97 5.64
C PHE A 306 -4.63 2.98 5.82
N VAL A 307 -5.32 2.13 5.08
CA VAL A 307 -6.78 1.98 5.16
C VAL A 307 -7.08 0.63 5.80
N THR A 308 -7.75 0.67 6.97
CA THR A 308 -7.98 -0.52 7.78
C THR A 308 -9.35 -0.52 8.43
N GLN A 309 -9.83 -1.69 8.83
CA GLN A 309 -11.06 -1.79 9.60
C GLN A 309 -10.84 -1.38 11.06
N ASN A 310 -9.68 -1.70 11.61
CA ASN A 310 -9.32 -1.41 12.99
C ASN A 310 -7.92 -0.76 13.05
N PRO A 311 -7.78 0.43 13.67
CA PRO A 311 -6.49 1.08 13.84
C PRO A 311 -5.45 0.19 14.53
N GLY A 312 -5.87 -0.67 15.46
CA GLY A 312 -4.96 -1.55 16.21
C GLY A 312 -4.32 -2.67 15.37
N ASP A 313 -4.67 -2.80 14.08
CA ASP A 313 -3.99 -3.71 13.16
C ASP A 313 -2.68 -3.11 12.61
N ILE A 314 -2.42 -1.84 12.90
CA ILE A 314 -1.20 -1.12 12.52
C ILE A 314 -0.31 -0.97 13.76
N PRO A 315 1.00 -1.24 13.67
CA PRO A 315 1.93 -1.05 14.79
C PRO A 315 1.92 0.37 15.36
N GLU A 316 2.02 0.50 16.69
CA GLU A 316 1.99 1.79 17.40
C GLU A 316 3.06 2.78 16.89
N ASP A 317 4.28 2.29 16.62
CA ASP A 317 5.39 3.11 16.10
C ASP A 317 5.06 3.73 14.73
N ILE A 318 4.27 3.04 13.90
CA ILE A 318 3.80 3.55 12.59
C ILE A 318 2.62 4.48 12.80
N LEU A 319 1.63 4.08 13.62
CA LEU A 319 0.47 4.91 13.96
C LEU A 319 0.89 6.29 14.48
N GLY A 320 1.93 6.35 15.32
CA GLY A 320 2.47 7.61 15.86
C GLY A 320 3.02 8.57 14.79
N GLN A 321 3.32 8.07 13.59
CA GLN A 321 3.86 8.86 12.48
C GLN A 321 2.80 9.35 11.50
N LEU A 322 1.56 8.87 11.61
CA LEU A 322 0.47 9.22 10.68
C LEU A 322 -0.11 10.59 11.04
N GLY A 323 0.20 11.60 10.22
CA GLY A 323 -0.21 12.98 10.44
C GLY A 323 -1.65 13.28 10.03
N ASN A 324 -2.19 12.55 9.06
CA ASN A 324 -3.58 12.69 8.61
C ASN A 324 -4.44 11.54 9.16
N ARG A 325 -5.65 11.85 9.64
CA ARG A 325 -6.54 10.83 10.24
C ARG A 325 -7.99 11.04 9.83
N VAL A 326 -8.61 9.98 9.33
CA VAL A 326 -10.04 9.92 9.04
C VAL A 326 -10.64 8.72 9.76
N GLN A 327 -11.57 8.98 10.68
CA GLN A 327 -12.28 7.95 11.42
C GLN A 327 -13.73 7.85 10.96
N HIS A 328 -14.07 6.69 10.42
CA HIS A 328 -15.44 6.25 10.22
C HIS A 328 -15.92 5.45 11.43
N ALA A 329 -17.22 5.15 11.47
CA ALA A 329 -17.84 4.45 12.60
C ALA A 329 -17.12 3.13 12.92
N LEU A 330 -16.90 2.86 14.21
CA LEU A 330 -16.48 1.55 14.71
C LEU A 330 -17.63 0.91 15.48
N ARG A 331 -17.98 -0.33 15.12
CA ARG A 331 -19.01 -1.09 15.83
C ARG A 331 -18.39 -1.78 17.04
N ALA A 332 -18.91 -1.48 18.24
CA ALA A 332 -18.36 -2.00 19.50
C ALA A 332 -19.31 -2.97 20.20
N PHE A 333 -19.39 -4.22 19.73
CA PHE A 333 -20.28 -5.24 20.31
C PHE A 333 -19.58 -6.06 21.40
N THR A 334 -18.30 -6.36 21.20
CA THR A 334 -17.52 -7.18 22.12
C THR A 334 -16.68 -6.33 23.08
N ALA A 335 -16.14 -6.95 24.14
CA ALA A 335 -15.18 -6.29 25.03
C ALA A 335 -13.89 -5.90 24.28
N ARG A 336 -13.48 -6.71 23.30
CA ARG A 336 -12.34 -6.43 22.43
C ARG A 336 -12.60 -5.18 21.59
N ASP A 337 -13.76 -5.08 20.96
CA ASP A 337 -14.12 -3.94 20.11
C ASP A 337 -14.18 -2.64 20.92
N ARG A 338 -14.70 -2.71 22.16
CA ARG A 338 -14.70 -1.57 23.08
C ARG A 338 -13.29 -1.09 23.41
N LYS A 339 -12.36 -2.02 23.64
CA LYS A 339 -10.95 -1.69 23.89
C LYS A 339 -10.29 -1.07 22.65
N GLN A 340 -10.53 -1.65 21.48
CA GLN A 340 -10.02 -1.12 20.20
C GLN A 340 -10.55 0.28 19.91
N LEU A 341 -11.82 0.54 20.18
CA LEU A 341 -12.43 1.85 20.00
C LEU A 341 -11.83 2.90 20.94
N LEU A 342 -11.62 2.56 22.21
CA LEU A 342 -10.95 3.46 23.15
C LEU A 342 -9.53 3.77 22.69
N HIS A 343 -8.77 2.74 22.31
CA HIS A 343 -7.44 2.92 21.77
C HIS A 343 -7.42 3.79 20.52
N ALA A 344 -8.37 3.59 19.59
CA ALA A 344 -8.53 4.45 18.42
C ALA A 344 -8.78 5.91 18.81
N ALA A 345 -9.64 6.16 19.80
CA ALA A 345 -9.95 7.50 20.27
C ALA A 345 -8.72 8.21 20.90
N GLU A 346 -7.90 7.48 21.66
CA GLU A 346 -6.66 7.98 22.28
C GLU A 346 -5.62 8.44 21.25
N THR A 347 -5.72 7.99 20.00
CA THR A 347 -4.81 8.44 18.93
C THR A 347 -5.18 9.81 18.32
N TYR A 348 -6.30 10.40 18.73
CA TYR A 348 -6.72 11.74 18.30
C TYR A 348 -6.36 12.78 19.36
N ARG A 349 -6.19 14.04 18.92
CA ARG A 349 -6.09 15.16 19.86
C ARG A 349 -7.38 15.32 20.67
N ASP A 350 -7.24 15.79 21.91
CA ASP A 350 -8.37 16.17 22.73
C ASP A 350 -9.24 17.22 22.01
N ASN A 351 -10.56 17.03 22.08
CA ASN A 351 -11.52 17.91 21.45
C ASN A 351 -12.49 18.49 22.49
N PRO A 352 -12.51 19.80 22.73
CA PRO A 352 -13.40 20.40 23.72
C PRO A 352 -14.89 20.35 23.31
N ARG A 353 -15.20 20.07 22.04
CA ARG A 353 -16.57 20.06 21.52
C ARG A 353 -17.29 18.73 21.69
N PHE A 354 -16.55 17.62 21.74
CA PHE A 354 -17.13 16.28 21.84
C PHE A 354 -16.11 15.27 22.37
N ASP A 355 -16.60 14.21 23.00
CA ASP A 355 -15.79 13.05 23.34
C ASP A 355 -15.53 12.20 22.09
N THR A 356 -14.24 11.97 21.77
CA THR A 356 -13.86 11.24 20.55
C THR A 356 -14.38 9.80 20.57
N ALA A 357 -14.32 9.11 21.72
CA ALA A 357 -14.78 7.73 21.80
C ALA A 357 -16.30 7.63 21.55
N GLN A 358 -17.08 8.56 22.08
CA GLN A 358 -18.50 8.67 21.81
C GLN A 358 -18.77 9.00 20.34
N ALA A 359 -18.07 10.00 19.78
CA ALA A 359 -18.24 10.39 18.39
C ALA A 359 -17.95 9.24 17.41
N ILE A 360 -16.93 8.41 17.67
CA ILE A 360 -16.63 7.24 16.83
C ILE A 360 -17.76 6.20 16.83
N ARG A 361 -18.52 6.09 17.93
CA ARG A 361 -19.67 5.18 18.00
C ARG A 361 -20.90 5.73 17.29
N GLU A 362 -21.09 7.04 17.39
CA GLU A 362 -22.32 7.72 16.98
C GLU A 362 -22.25 8.33 15.58
N VAL A 363 -21.04 8.42 15.00
CA VAL A 363 -20.87 8.96 13.64
C VAL A 363 -21.71 8.16 12.65
N GLY A 364 -22.52 8.89 11.88
CA GLY A 364 -23.40 8.30 10.89
C GLY A 364 -22.64 7.55 9.80
N VAL A 365 -23.34 6.64 9.14
CA VAL A 365 -22.86 6.03 7.90
C VAL A 365 -23.25 6.98 6.76
N GLY A 366 -22.27 7.34 5.94
CA GLY A 366 -22.43 8.20 4.77
C GLY A 366 -23.09 7.49 3.61
#